data_AF-A0A366LF02-F1
#
_entry.id   AF-A0A366LF02-F1
#
_cell.length_a   1.000
_cell.length_b   1.000
_cell.length_c   1.000
_cell.angle_alpha   90.00
_cell.angle_beta   90.00
_cell.angle_gamma   90.00
#
_symmetry.space_group_name_H-M   'P 1'
#
loop_
_entity.id
_entity.type
_entity.pdbx_description
1 polymer ?
#
loop_
_entity_poly.entity_id
_entity_poly.type
_entity_poly.pdbx_seq_one_letter_code
_entity_poly.pdbx_strand_id
1 'polypeptide(L)'
;MSVYQSHLELPQYGYDMVVATTEEAINATIKQYLLNYDGQEFIACYIQPDPRKQEFVPIAYDEVVKIAGMDPFSIPDSDFQNEKEKQAAQNLFDAMFAFGFKADMGLPEGFPLEDIPGIILFDEAGSQVTYNLFFKNMTMLNIEVLRGNFFLWENVSQKYTTNSSDPWVFQFRVKLDLNADNTGSVFGTLPEAVQKKVKNLNPDSAFSVQQLYLDLNTAQLTSDPVIKGVDKTSWAYHYLSVIFIQNYYETLKSGSVSPANPNGNFLLGYAIQPVSPNGASPSIIPTDLNIMISPYYDEQNKVSKEYNKYTLNYLVMSKGNRMPPSTAFIWNWVEDLKYNGVMAIKKNIFSGFLEQLLSPSLQGICLIPVVSMDVKFTKINWACYFKQDPDTVRFSLIDDNTSRVLSLDYYKEASDSDTFVPNWGNISTKVNIASDIYLESNIIRSVTTATVYIHINIEGGVTEGNVVKYKTETCYEIGVDAYGSLNAKMAPGSPAFTDLSDKINPNGWSKFVTLGEINGVIDQIQTYWSVLKEFMIGHDRAIETMLNNSGVWVFPGGKTFVFKDVVFSNFQDLTAQITYIDPEDSALFKI
;
A
#
# COMPACT_ATOMS: atom_id res chain seq x y z
N MET A 1 -15.39 1.78 -14.55
CA MET A 1 -14.60 2.71 -13.73
C MET A 1 -13.49 1.91 -13.08
N SER A 2 -12.22 2.28 -13.31
CA SER A 2 -11.07 1.38 -13.05
C SER A 2 -9.91 2.09 -12.35
N VAL A 3 -8.87 1.33 -12.00
CA VAL A 3 -7.60 1.83 -11.43
C VAL A 3 -7.00 3.02 -12.20
N TYR A 4 -7.24 3.12 -13.51
CA TYR A 4 -6.81 4.25 -14.34
C TYR A 4 -7.45 5.59 -13.94
N GLN A 5 -8.47 5.58 -13.09
CA GLN A 5 -9.12 6.78 -12.56
C GLN A 5 -8.57 7.24 -11.20
N SER A 6 -7.56 6.54 -10.63
CA SER A 6 -6.89 6.99 -9.41
C SER A 6 -6.42 8.44 -9.58
N HIS A 7 -6.88 9.31 -8.66
CA HIS A 7 -6.53 10.72 -8.63
C HIS A 7 -6.39 11.17 -7.16
N LEU A 8 -5.32 10.72 -6.51
CA LEU A 8 -5.07 10.96 -5.08
C LEU A 8 -4.77 12.42 -4.74
N GLU A 9 -4.42 13.24 -5.75
CA GLU A 9 -4.17 14.68 -5.59
C GLU A 9 -5.44 15.53 -5.47
N LEU A 10 -6.62 14.97 -5.72
CA LEU A 10 -7.86 15.70 -5.51
C LEU A 10 -7.94 16.22 -4.06
N PRO A 11 -8.37 17.48 -3.84
CA PRO A 11 -8.34 18.11 -2.51
C PRO A 11 -9.05 17.34 -1.40
N GLN A 12 -10.02 16.48 -1.73
CA GLN A 12 -10.74 15.65 -0.77
C GLN A 12 -10.00 14.38 -0.30
N TYR A 13 -8.90 13.99 -0.95
CA TYR A 13 -8.12 12.80 -0.62
C TYR A 13 -6.77 13.21 -0.02
N GLY A 14 -5.78 13.53 -0.85
CA GLY A 14 -4.46 13.99 -0.41
C GLY A 14 -3.53 12.89 0.14
N TYR A 15 -3.96 11.63 0.17
CA TYR A 15 -3.16 10.51 0.67
C TYR A 15 -1.89 10.30 -0.15
N ASP A 16 -0.78 9.97 0.51
CA ASP A 16 0.47 9.68 -0.20
C ASP A 16 0.42 8.33 -0.91
N MET A 17 -0.31 7.38 -0.31
CA MET A 17 -0.53 6.05 -0.85
C MET A 17 -1.88 5.50 -0.38
N VAL A 18 -2.50 4.67 -1.22
CA VAL A 18 -3.69 3.89 -0.89
C VAL A 18 -3.44 2.43 -1.24
N VAL A 19 -3.83 1.52 -0.34
CA VAL A 19 -3.92 0.08 -0.63
C VAL A 19 -5.39 -0.32 -0.51
N ALA A 20 -6.01 -0.71 -1.62
CA ALA A 20 -7.42 -1.07 -1.69
C ALA A 20 -7.55 -2.58 -1.91
N THR A 21 -8.20 -3.31 -1.02
CA THR A 21 -8.42 -4.77 -1.14
C THR A 21 -9.89 -5.12 -1.04
N THR A 22 -10.37 -6.06 -1.86
CA THR A 22 -11.79 -6.43 -1.94
C THR A 22 -12.26 -7.20 -0.72
N GLU A 23 -13.56 -7.10 -0.41
CA GLU A 23 -14.21 -7.90 0.65
C GLU A 23 -14.01 -9.40 0.41
N GLU A 24 -14.15 -9.85 -0.84
CA GLU A 24 -13.98 -11.24 -1.24
C GLU A 24 -12.58 -11.75 -0.90
N ALA A 25 -11.55 -11.00 -1.30
CA ALA A 25 -10.17 -11.39 -1.07
C ALA A 25 -9.83 -11.43 0.42
N ILE A 26 -10.23 -10.39 1.18
CA ILE A 26 -10.00 -10.36 2.62
C ILE A 26 -10.64 -11.57 3.30
N ASN A 27 -11.91 -11.87 2.98
CA ASN A 27 -12.60 -13.01 3.57
C ASN A 27 -11.96 -14.33 3.20
N ALA A 28 -11.58 -14.54 1.93
CA ALA A 28 -10.91 -15.75 1.49
C ALA A 28 -9.58 -15.95 2.25
N THR A 29 -8.76 -14.90 2.34
CA THR A 29 -7.44 -14.97 2.99
C THR A 29 -7.55 -15.13 4.51
N ILE A 30 -8.47 -14.42 5.19
CA ILE A 30 -8.69 -14.62 6.64
C ILE A 30 -9.24 -16.03 6.92
N LYS A 31 -10.19 -16.52 6.10
CA LYS A 31 -10.72 -17.88 6.27
C LYS A 31 -9.61 -18.93 6.14
N GLN A 32 -8.76 -18.82 5.12
CA GLN A 32 -7.62 -19.73 4.95
C GLN A 32 -6.66 -19.66 6.14
N TYR A 33 -6.37 -18.44 6.62
CA TYR A 33 -5.55 -18.24 7.82
C TYR A 33 -6.17 -18.91 9.06
N LEU A 34 -7.46 -18.73 9.31
CA LEU A 34 -8.16 -19.29 10.48
C LEU A 34 -8.40 -20.81 10.38
N LEU A 35 -8.43 -21.37 9.18
CA LEU A 35 -8.52 -22.82 8.97
C LEU A 35 -7.26 -23.53 9.49
N ASN A 36 -6.10 -22.93 9.24
CA ASN A 36 -4.79 -23.44 9.61
C ASN A 36 -4.30 -22.94 10.98
N TYR A 37 -5.14 -22.22 11.71
CA TYR A 37 -4.78 -21.62 12.99
C TYR A 37 -4.92 -22.63 14.12
N ASP A 38 -3.79 -23.02 14.71
CA ASP A 38 -3.73 -23.76 15.98
C ASP A 38 -3.86 -22.76 17.13
N GLY A 39 -5.10 -22.33 17.38
CA GLY A 39 -5.39 -21.31 18.38
C GLY A 39 -5.11 -21.70 19.83
N GLN A 40 -5.18 -20.71 20.71
CA GLN A 40 -5.12 -20.92 22.15
C GLN A 40 -6.53 -21.23 22.67
N GLU A 41 -6.66 -22.34 23.40
CA GLU A 41 -7.88 -22.72 24.09
C GLU A 41 -8.24 -21.70 25.19
N PHE A 42 -9.48 -21.26 25.20
CA PHE A 42 -10.06 -20.41 26.24
C PHE A 42 -11.02 -21.23 27.11
N ILE A 43 -10.81 -21.20 28.43
CA ILE A 43 -11.70 -21.83 29.41
C ILE A 43 -12.03 -20.83 30.52
N ALA A 44 -13.31 -20.68 30.82
CA ALA A 44 -13.78 -19.89 31.95
C ALA A 44 -14.94 -20.60 32.66
N CYS A 45 -14.89 -20.62 33.99
CA CYS A 45 -15.87 -21.30 34.84
C CYS A 45 -16.37 -20.36 35.93
N TYR A 46 -17.63 -20.51 36.31
CA TYR A 46 -18.29 -19.62 37.26
C TYR A 46 -19.12 -20.41 38.28
N ILE A 47 -19.09 -19.93 39.52
CA ILE A 47 -19.97 -20.38 40.61
C ILE A 47 -21.00 -19.29 40.93
N GLN A 48 -22.11 -19.69 41.53
CA GLN A 48 -23.13 -18.79 42.07
C GLN A 48 -23.26 -19.01 43.59
N PRO A 49 -22.46 -18.32 44.43
CA PRO A 49 -22.42 -18.57 45.87
C PRO A 49 -23.76 -18.34 46.59
N ASP A 50 -24.58 -17.44 46.06
CA ASP A 50 -25.95 -17.17 46.54
C ASP A 50 -26.93 -17.23 45.35
N PRO A 51 -27.71 -18.33 45.22
CA PRO A 51 -28.71 -18.50 44.15
C PRO A 51 -29.81 -17.42 44.14
N ARG A 52 -29.93 -16.62 45.22
CA ARG A 52 -30.89 -15.50 45.30
C ARG A 52 -30.36 -14.21 44.70
N LYS A 53 -29.05 -14.14 44.41
CA LYS A 53 -28.40 -13.00 43.77
C LYS A 53 -28.03 -13.36 42.34
N GLN A 54 -28.15 -12.40 41.42
CA GLN A 54 -27.62 -12.51 40.07
C GLN A 54 -26.12 -12.16 40.05
N GLU A 55 -25.35 -12.83 40.90
CA GLU A 55 -23.91 -12.61 41.05
C GLU A 55 -23.16 -13.91 40.76
N PHE A 56 -22.31 -13.87 39.72
CA PHE A 56 -21.47 -15.00 39.31
C PHE A 56 -20.02 -14.67 39.60
N VAL A 57 -19.31 -15.61 40.23
CA VAL A 57 -17.91 -15.44 40.63
C VAL A 57 -17.04 -16.40 39.82
N PRO A 58 -15.94 -15.95 39.21
CA PRO A 58 -15.06 -16.84 38.46
C PRO A 58 -14.37 -17.84 39.40
N ILE A 59 -14.25 -19.09 38.94
CA ILE A 59 -13.50 -20.17 39.59
C ILE A 59 -12.46 -20.73 38.61
N ALA A 60 -11.28 -21.08 39.11
CA ALA A 60 -10.22 -21.62 38.26
C ALA A 60 -10.61 -23.01 37.73
N TYR A 61 -10.35 -23.27 36.45
CA TYR A 61 -10.71 -24.54 35.80
C TYR A 61 -10.13 -25.77 36.53
N ASP A 62 -8.87 -25.70 36.97
CA ASP A 62 -8.22 -26.77 37.74
C ASP A 62 -8.94 -27.09 39.07
N GLU A 63 -9.61 -26.11 39.68
CA GLU A 63 -10.41 -26.33 40.89
C GLU A 63 -11.72 -27.03 40.56
N VAL A 64 -12.37 -26.65 39.45
CA VAL A 64 -13.58 -27.31 38.94
C VAL A 64 -13.30 -28.78 38.63
N VAL A 65 -12.19 -29.08 37.95
CA VAL A 65 -11.75 -30.46 37.67
C VAL A 65 -11.52 -31.26 38.96
N LYS A 66 -10.93 -30.64 40.00
CA LYS A 66 -10.72 -31.28 41.30
C LYS A 66 -12.04 -31.59 42.02
N ILE A 67 -13.02 -30.68 41.96
CA ILE A 67 -14.35 -30.88 42.55
C ILE A 67 -15.09 -32.02 41.83
N ALA A 68 -15.09 -32.00 40.50
CA ALA A 68 -15.75 -33.00 39.67
C ALA A 68 -15.06 -34.38 39.75
N GLY A 69 -13.75 -34.43 39.95
CA GLY A 69 -12.96 -35.67 39.87
C GLY A 69 -12.75 -36.19 38.43
N MET A 70 -13.10 -35.37 37.45
CA MET A 70 -12.89 -35.57 36.01
C MET A 70 -13.04 -34.23 35.26
N ASP A 71 -12.74 -34.22 33.96
CA ASP A 71 -13.02 -33.07 33.10
C ASP A 71 -14.55 -32.82 33.01
N PRO A 72 -15.07 -31.68 33.51
CA PRO A 72 -16.48 -31.35 33.41
C PRO A 72 -17.00 -31.32 31.96
N PHE A 73 -16.18 -30.88 31.00
CA PHE A 73 -16.57 -30.77 29.59
C PHE A 73 -16.69 -32.12 28.89
N SER A 74 -16.21 -33.20 29.51
CA SER A 74 -16.39 -34.57 29.04
C SER A 74 -17.70 -35.23 29.48
N ILE A 75 -18.46 -34.61 30.40
CA ILE A 75 -19.73 -35.13 30.90
C ILE A 75 -20.84 -34.86 29.86
N PRO A 76 -21.52 -35.89 29.31
CA PRO A 76 -22.51 -35.71 28.24
C PRO A 76 -23.76 -34.95 28.71
N ASP A 77 -24.47 -34.35 27.77
CA ASP A 77 -25.73 -33.64 28.00
C ASP A 77 -26.83 -34.60 28.46
N SER A 78 -27.45 -34.31 29.61
CA SER A 78 -28.68 -34.90 30.15
C SER A 78 -28.78 -36.45 30.26
N ASP A 79 -27.80 -37.21 29.78
CA ASP A 79 -27.76 -38.68 29.74
C ASP A 79 -26.40 -39.21 30.23
N PHE A 80 -26.23 -39.22 31.57
CA PHE A 80 -25.02 -39.76 32.19
C PHE A 80 -24.84 -41.24 31.82
N GLN A 81 -23.72 -41.57 31.22
CA GLN A 81 -23.42 -42.92 30.73
C GLN A 81 -22.89 -43.82 31.85
N ASN A 82 -22.46 -43.25 32.97
CA ASN A 82 -21.95 -44.00 34.12
C ASN A 82 -22.12 -43.24 35.45
N GLU A 83 -21.95 -43.94 36.57
CA GLU A 83 -22.05 -43.36 37.92
C GLU A 83 -20.96 -42.31 38.21
N LYS A 84 -19.81 -42.38 37.53
CA LYS A 84 -18.72 -41.39 37.73
C LYS A 84 -19.13 -40.02 37.19
N GLU A 85 -19.72 -39.96 36.00
CA GLU A 85 -20.26 -38.74 35.39
C GLU A 85 -21.37 -38.12 36.24
N LYS A 86 -22.31 -38.95 36.71
CA LYS A 86 -23.39 -38.51 37.58
C LYS A 86 -22.87 -37.94 38.92
N GLN A 87 -21.91 -38.61 39.54
CA GLN A 87 -21.29 -38.12 40.77
C GLN A 87 -20.50 -36.82 40.53
N ALA A 88 -19.81 -36.69 39.40
CA ALA A 88 -19.09 -35.47 39.03
C ALA A 88 -20.04 -34.28 38.89
N ALA A 89 -21.17 -34.45 38.18
CA ALA A 89 -22.18 -33.41 38.04
C ALA A 89 -22.83 -33.05 39.41
N GLN A 90 -23.09 -34.03 40.27
CA GLN A 90 -23.59 -33.79 41.64
C GLN A 90 -22.57 -33.00 42.49
N ASN A 91 -21.28 -33.35 42.44
CA ASN A 91 -20.25 -32.63 43.18
C ASN A 91 -20.17 -31.16 42.75
N LEU A 92 -20.31 -30.88 41.45
CA LEU A 92 -20.32 -29.53 40.91
C LEU A 92 -21.58 -28.76 41.34
N PHE A 93 -22.74 -29.40 41.31
CA PHE A 93 -23.98 -28.82 41.84
C PHE A 93 -23.85 -28.47 43.33
N ASP A 94 -23.32 -29.39 44.15
CA ASP A 94 -23.11 -29.16 45.58
C ASP A 94 -22.09 -28.04 45.86
N ALA A 95 -21.14 -27.84 44.94
CA ALA A 95 -20.16 -26.75 44.97
C ALA A 95 -20.70 -25.42 44.40
N MET A 96 -22.00 -25.34 44.09
CA MET A 96 -22.64 -24.16 43.49
C MET A 96 -22.04 -23.74 42.14
N PHE A 97 -21.50 -24.70 41.38
CA PHE A 97 -21.12 -24.45 39.98
C PHE A 97 -22.35 -24.04 39.17
N ALA A 98 -22.22 -22.95 38.43
CA ALA A 98 -23.31 -22.41 37.62
C ALA A 98 -23.13 -22.80 36.16
N PHE A 99 -22.05 -22.35 35.54
CA PHE A 99 -21.77 -22.60 34.12
C PHE A 99 -20.27 -22.49 33.80
N GLY A 100 -19.89 -22.99 32.63
CA GLY A 100 -18.54 -22.84 32.09
C GLY A 100 -18.52 -22.81 30.57
N PHE A 101 -17.49 -22.18 30.01
CA PHE A 101 -17.22 -22.09 28.59
C PHE A 101 -15.87 -22.70 28.27
N LYS A 102 -15.80 -23.39 27.15
CA LYS A 102 -14.56 -23.87 26.53
C LYS A 102 -14.62 -23.53 25.05
N ALA A 103 -13.64 -22.82 24.53
CA ALA A 103 -13.66 -22.33 23.15
C ALA A 103 -12.25 -22.31 22.54
N ASP A 104 -12.15 -22.79 21.30
CA ASP A 104 -10.94 -22.73 20.49
C ASP A 104 -11.12 -21.69 19.38
N MET A 105 -10.18 -20.77 19.22
CA MET A 105 -10.23 -19.84 18.09
C MET A 105 -9.98 -20.56 16.75
N GLY A 106 -10.74 -20.19 15.73
CA GLY A 106 -10.58 -20.70 14.37
C GLY A 106 -11.91 -20.79 13.63
N LEU A 107 -11.89 -21.40 12.44
CA LEU A 107 -13.12 -21.68 11.70
C LEU A 107 -13.86 -22.91 12.26
N PRO A 108 -15.20 -22.88 12.35
CA PRO A 108 -16.01 -23.98 12.88
C PRO A 108 -15.69 -25.33 12.25
N GLU A 109 -15.31 -26.30 13.07
CA GLU A 109 -14.91 -27.62 12.60
C GLU A 109 -16.12 -28.42 12.08
N GLY A 110 -15.96 -29.08 10.94
CA GLY A 110 -17.01 -29.91 10.32
C GLY A 110 -18.07 -29.16 9.51
N PHE A 111 -17.99 -27.83 9.40
CA PHE A 111 -18.84 -27.02 8.52
C PHE A 111 -18.17 -26.84 7.15
N PRO A 112 -18.90 -26.94 6.02
CA PRO A 112 -18.37 -26.56 4.71
C PRO A 112 -17.96 -25.09 4.66
N LEU A 113 -16.83 -24.77 4.01
CA LEU A 113 -16.29 -23.40 3.96
C LEU A 113 -17.23 -22.41 3.27
N GLU A 114 -18.00 -22.90 2.29
CA GLU A 114 -19.05 -22.16 1.59
C GLU A 114 -20.24 -21.78 2.49
N ASP A 115 -20.53 -22.57 3.53
CA ASP A 115 -21.65 -22.34 4.45
C ASP A 115 -21.25 -21.42 5.61
N ILE A 116 -19.95 -21.24 5.87
CA ILE A 116 -19.46 -20.28 6.84
C ILE A 116 -19.61 -18.87 6.26
N PRO A 117 -20.33 -17.94 6.91
CA PRO A 117 -20.45 -16.56 6.44
C PRO A 117 -19.10 -15.84 6.31
N GLY A 118 -19.06 -14.71 5.60
CA GLY A 118 -17.88 -13.83 5.59
C GLY A 118 -17.52 -13.37 7.00
N ILE A 119 -16.23 -13.29 7.32
CA ILE A 119 -15.70 -12.83 8.60
C ILE A 119 -15.88 -11.32 8.73
N ILE A 120 -15.70 -10.59 7.64
CA ILE A 120 -15.94 -9.15 7.54
C ILE A 120 -16.95 -8.89 6.42
N LEU A 121 -17.97 -8.09 6.71
CA LEU A 121 -18.94 -7.64 5.71
C LEU A 121 -18.93 -6.12 5.72
N PHE A 122 -18.78 -5.53 4.53
CA PHE A 122 -18.77 -4.09 4.39
C PHE A 122 -20.17 -3.51 4.48
N ASP A 123 -21.18 -4.15 3.88
CA ASP A 123 -22.64 -3.83 3.90
C ASP A 123 -23.02 -2.37 3.48
N GLU A 124 -22.14 -1.38 3.69
CA GLU A 124 -22.23 0.04 3.41
C GLU A 124 -20.81 0.65 3.26
N ALA A 125 -20.72 1.86 2.70
CA ALA A 125 -19.47 2.61 2.65
C ALA A 125 -19.21 3.37 3.95
N GLY A 126 -17.95 3.72 4.23
CA GLY A 126 -17.59 4.51 5.42
C GLY A 126 -16.48 3.86 6.22
N SER A 127 -16.63 3.73 7.53
CA SER A 127 -15.61 3.14 8.42
C SER A 127 -16.17 2.03 9.30
N GLN A 128 -17.41 1.59 9.04
CA GLN A 128 -18.11 0.61 9.87
C GLN A 128 -18.26 -0.70 9.11
N VAL A 129 -17.96 -1.81 9.77
CA VAL A 129 -18.08 -3.16 9.22
C VAL A 129 -18.90 -4.04 10.14
N THR A 130 -19.52 -5.07 9.56
CA THR A 130 -19.96 -6.23 10.33
C THR A 130 -18.79 -7.17 10.51
N TYR A 131 -18.45 -7.50 11.74
CA TYR A 131 -17.46 -8.51 12.08
C TYR A 131 -18.15 -9.75 12.64
N ASN A 132 -17.88 -10.90 12.04
CA ASN A 132 -18.35 -12.21 12.49
C ASN A 132 -17.17 -12.95 13.12
N LEU A 133 -17.20 -13.06 14.44
CA LEU A 133 -16.25 -13.87 15.20
C LEU A 133 -16.77 -15.32 15.25
N PHE A 134 -15.85 -16.24 14.97
CA PHE A 134 -16.09 -17.68 14.98
C PHE A 134 -15.14 -18.38 15.94
N PHE A 135 -15.55 -19.58 16.35
CA PHE A 135 -14.74 -20.51 17.12
C PHE A 135 -14.69 -21.84 16.38
N LYS A 136 -13.52 -22.49 16.40
CA LYS A 136 -13.31 -23.82 15.84
C LYS A 136 -14.16 -24.85 16.56
N ASN A 137 -14.06 -24.84 17.88
CA ASN A 137 -14.90 -25.60 18.79
C ASN A 137 -15.39 -24.66 19.88
N MET A 138 -16.67 -24.78 20.26
CA MET A 138 -17.22 -24.07 21.40
C MET A 138 -18.20 -24.95 22.15
N THR A 139 -18.01 -25.04 23.45
CA THR A 139 -18.83 -25.81 24.37
C THR A 139 -19.21 -24.96 25.58
N MET A 140 -20.47 -25.08 25.99
CA MET A 140 -20.98 -24.54 27.24
C MET A 140 -21.50 -25.66 28.13
N LEU A 141 -21.13 -25.59 29.40
CA LEU A 141 -21.76 -26.32 30.49
C LEU A 141 -22.69 -25.41 31.27
N ASN A 142 -23.86 -25.89 31.65
CA ASN A 142 -24.78 -25.20 32.56
C ASN A 142 -25.43 -26.19 33.52
N ILE A 143 -25.65 -25.76 34.76
CA ILE A 143 -26.48 -26.46 35.73
C ILE A 143 -27.74 -25.63 36.00
N GLU A 144 -28.90 -26.12 35.56
CA GLU A 144 -30.19 -25.52 35.90
C GLU A 144 -30.74 -26.14 37.19
N VAL A 145 -31.05 -25.30 38.18
CA VAL A 145 -31.65 -25.74 39.44
C VAL A 145 -33.16 -25.89 39.29
N LEU A 146 -33.66 -27.13 39.43
CA LEU A 146 -35.08 -27.45 39.43
C LEU A 146 -35.66 -27.48 40.85
N ARG A 147 -36.99 -27.45 40.95
CA ARG A 147 -37.70 -27.57 42.23
C ARG A 147 -37.38 -28.90 42.91
N GLY A 148 -37.03 -28.86 44.20
CA GLY A 148 -36.86 -30.06 45.02
C GLY A 148 -35.43 -30.61 45.10
N ASN A 149 -34.40 -29.77 44.90
CA ASN A 149 -32.98 -30.16 44.91
C ASN A 149 -32.58 -31.10 43.76
N PHE A 150 -33.30 -31.00 42.65
CA PHE A 150 -32.94 -31.63 41.37
C PHE A 150 -32.23 -30.61 40.50
N PHE A 151 -31.35 -31.06 39.62
CA PHE A 151 -30.71 -30.21 38.63
C PHE A 151 -30.74 -30.84 37.25
N LEU A 152 -30.67 -30.00 36.21
CA LEU A 152 -30.40 -30.42 34.84
C LEU A 152 -28.95 -30.08 34.51
N TRP A 153 -28.25 -31.03 33.90
CA TRP A 153 -26.90 -30.85 33.39
C TRP A 153 -26.99 -30.67 31.88
N GLU A 154 -26.68 -29.47 31.42
CA GLU A 154 -26.62 -29.14 30.00
C GLU A 154 -25.16 -29.08 29.56
N ASN A 155 -24.80 -29.85 28.53
CA ASN A 155 -23.53 -29.74 27.82
C ASN A 155 -23.78 -29.48 26.34
N VAL A 156 -23.83 -28.20 25.98
CA VAL A 156 -24.16 -27.77 24.63
C VAL A 156 -22.89 -27.44 23.88
N SER A 157 -22.67 -28.08 22.74
CA SER A 157 -21.53 -27.81 21.86
C SER A 157 -22.00 -27.41 20.47
N GLN A 158 -21.25 -26.52 19.83
CA GLN A 158 -21.40 -26.22 18.41
C GLN A 158 -21.12 -27.48 17.58
N LYS A 159 -22.10 -27.96 16.82
CA LYS A 159 -21.98 -29.14 15.96
C LYS A 159 -22.76 -28.97 14.67
N TYR A 160 -22.18 -29.41 13.56
CA TYR A 160 -22.91 -29.59 12.31
C TYR A 160 -23.78 -30.83 12.42
N THR A 161 -25.10 -30.67 12.30
CA THR A 161 -26.07 -31.78 12.37
C THR A 161 -27.16 -31.60 11.32
N THR A 162 -27.95 -32.66 11.07
CA THR A 162 -29.10 -32.57 10.16
C THR A 162 -30.16 -31.53 10.58
N ASN A 163 -30.15 -31.12 11.85
CA ASN A 163 -31.09 -30.14 12.43
C ASN A 163 -30.43 -28.79 12.75
N SER A 164 -29.11 -28.67 12.53
CA SER A 164 -28.33 -27.46 12.81
C SER A 164 -27.19 -27.35 11.78
N SER A 165 -27.45 -26.58 10.72
CA SER A 165 -26.50 -26.28 9.64
C SER A 165 -25.70 -25.00 9.87
N ASP A 166 -26.13 -24.14 10.80
CA ASP A 166 -25.54 -22.81 10.98
C ASP A 166 -24.50 -22.83 12.12
N PRO A 167 -23.28 -22.31 11.89
CA PRO A 167 -22.31 -22.18 12.96
C PRO A 167 -22.76 -21.14 14.00
N TRP A 168 -22.20 -21.22 15.21
CA TRP A 168 -22.35 -20.17 16.19
C TRP A 168 -21.56 -18.94 15.72
N VAL A 169 -22.24 -17.82 15.55
CA VAL A 169 -21.63 -16.57 15.05
C VAL A 169 -21.84 -15.47 16.04
N PHE A 170 -20.74 -14.88 16.52
CA PHE A 170 -20.76 -13.70 17.37
C PHE A 170 -20.57 -12.47 16.47
N GLN A 171 -21.69 -11.84 16.13
CA GLN A 171 -21.71 -10.76 15.15
C GLN A 171 -21.66 -9.40 15.86
N PHE A 172 -20.72 -8.56 15.44
CA PHE A 172 -20.48 -7.23 15.98
C PHE A 172 -20.49 -6.16 14.89
N ARG A 173 -20.77 -4.90 15.27
CA ARG A 173 -20.51 -3.73 14.43
C ARG A 173 -19.23 -3.05 14.91
N VAL A 174 -18.23 -3.00 14.04
CA VAL A 174 -16.89 -2.48 14.36
C VAL A 174 -16.64 -1.20 13.57
N LYS A 175 -16.09 -0.17 14.23
CA LYS A 175 -15.61 1.05 13.56
C LYS A 175 -14.08 1.01 13.42
N LEU A 176 -13.58 0.98 12.19
CA LEU A 176 -12.16 0.86 11.85
C LEU A 176 -11.42 2.21 11.70
N ASP A 177 -12.01 3.32 12.16
CA ASP A 177 -11.39 4.64 12.07
C ASP A 177 -10.25 4.79 13.09
N LEU A 178 -9.01 4.77 12.60
CA LEU A 178 -7.76 4.86 13.37
C LEU A 178 -7.27 6.31 13.54
N ASN A 179 -8.10 7.30 13.19
CA ASN A 179 -7.78 8.70 13.41
C ASN A 179 -8.16 9.13 14.84
N ALA A 180 -7.16 9.31 15.70
CA ALA A 180 -7.34 9.74 17.09
C ALA A 180 -7.92 11.16 17.21
N ASP A 181 -7.73 12.02 16.19
CA ASP A 181 -8.21 13.41 16.20
C ASP A 181 -9.68 13.51 15.77
N ASN A 182 -10.28 12.44 15.24
CA ASN A 182 -11.69 12.42 14.91
C ASN A 182 -12.52 12.28 16.19
N THR A 183 -13.36 13.27 16.51
CA THR A 183 -14.21 13.28 17.72
C THR A 183 -15.19 12.11 17.80
N GLY A 184 -15.46 11.43 16.68
CA GLY A 184 -16.27 10.21 16.63
C GLY A 184 -15.45 8.92 16.62
N SER A 185 -14.12 8.99 16.67
CA SER A 185 -13.26 7.80 16.75
C SER A 185 -13.04 7.41 18.20
N VAL A 186 -13.20 6.12 18.45
CA VAL A 186 -12.90 5.52 19.75
C VAL A 186 -11.41 5.18 19.88
N PHE A 187 -10.67 5.11 18.76
CA PHE A 187 -9.27 4.73 18.74
C PHE A 187 -8.42 5.58 19.70
N GLY A 188 -8.66 6.90 19.74
CA GLY A 188 -7.97 7.82 20.66
C GLY A 188 -8.23 7.56 22.16
N THR A 189 -9.26 6.78 22.50
CA THR A 189 -9.60 6.42 23.88
C THR A 189 -8.95 5.12 24.35
N LEU A 190 -8.36 4.33 23.44
CA LEU A 190 -7.65 3.10 23.78
C LEU A 190 -6.35 3.41 24.52
N PRO A 191 -5.81 2.49 25.35
CA PRO A 191 -4.47 2.67 25.93
C PRO A 191 -3.40 2.83 24.85
N GLU A 192 -2.38 3.68 25.06
CA GLU A 192 -1.35 3.97 24.05
C GLU A 192 -0.65 2.71 23.50
N ALA A 193 -0.42 1.71 24.35
CA ALA A 193 0.20 0.45 23.93
C ALA A 193 -0.71 -0.34 22.96
N VAL A 194 -2.02 -0.23 23.12
CA VAL A 194 -3.01 -0.83 22.20
C VAL A 194 -3.07 -0.02 20.92
N GLN A 195 -3.12 1.31 21.02
CA GLN A 195 -3.10 2.20 19.84
C GLN A 195 -1.90 1.91 18.93
N LYS A 196 -0.70 1.72 19.50
CA LYS A 196 0.52 1.39 18.74
C LYS A 196 0.47 0.01 18.06
N LYS A 197 -0.21 -0.97 18.66
CA LYS A 197 -0.36 -2.31 18.08
C LYS A 197 -1.38 -2.35 16.94
N VAL A 198 -2.48 -1.61 17.09
CA VAL A 198 -3.54 -1.49 16.09
C VAL A 198 -3.08 -0.62 14.93
N LYS A 199 -2.51 0.54 15.23
CA LYS A 199 -1.93 1.45 14.23
C LYS A 199 -0.50 1.05 13.90
N ASN A 200 -0.35 -0.16 13.39
CA ASN A 200 0.92 -0.71 12.95
C ASN A 200 1.40 0.01 11.68
N LEU A 201 2.52 0.73 11.81
CA LEU A 201 3.14 1.47 10.70
C LEU A 201 4.26 0.67 10.01
N ASN A 202 4.45 -0.60 10.38
CA ASN A 202 5.45 -1.44 9.75
C ASN A 202 4.99 -1.80 8.32
N PRO A 203 5.70 -1.35 7.26
CA PRO A 203 5.29 -1.55 5.87
C PRO A 203 5.20 -3.02 5.45
N ASP A 204 5.83 -3.93 6.20
CA ASP A 204 5.78 -5.37 5.90
C ASP A 204 4.51 -6.07 6.42
N SER A 205 3.85 -5.49 7.42
CA SER A 205 2.75 -6.14 8.15
C SER A 205 1.49 -5.28 8.32
N ALA A 206 1.58 -3.97 8.08
CA ALA A 206 0.47 -3.02 8.21
C ALA A 206 -0.76 -3.40 7.37
N PHE A 207 -0.56 -4.08 6.25
CA PHE A 207 -1.63 -4.47 5.32
C PHE A 207 -2.01 -5.95 5.43
N SER A 208 -1.41 -6.68 6.37
CA SER A 208 -1.64 -8.12 6.52
C SER A 208 -3.03 -8.39 7.07
N VAL A 209 -3.63 -9.51 6.67
CA VAL A 209 -4.94 -9.92 7.20
C VAL A 209 -4.88 -10.26 8.68
N GLN A 210 -3.71 -10.64 9.20
CA GLN A 210 -3.46 -10.85 10.62
C GLN A 210 -3.54 -9.53 11.40
N GLN A 211 -2.98 -8.44 10.84
CA GLN A 211 -3.15 -7.09 11.40
C GLN A 211 -4.62 -6.69 11.36
N LEU A 212 -5.30 -6.82 10.22
CA LEU A 212 -6.71 -6.49 10.13
C LEU A 212 -7.56 -7.30 11.12
N TYR A 213 -7.27 -8.59 11.29
CA TYR A 213 -7.96 -9.43 12.26
C TYR A 213 -7.71 -8.97 13.71
N LEU A 214 -6.48 -8.56 14.04
CA LEU A 214 -6.18 -7.92 15.32
C LEU A 214 -6.95 -6.61 15.49
N ASP A 215 -7.01 -5.78 14.45
CA ASP A 215 -7.73 -4.50 14.47
C ASP A 215 -9.22 -4.72 14.72
N LEU A 216 -9.83 -5.74 14.10
CA LEU A 216 -11.23 -6.12 14.32
C LEU A 216 -11.50 -6.58 15.75
N ASN A 217 -10.55 -7.31 16.36
CA ASN A 217 -10.66 -7.81 17.73
C ASN A 217 -10.36 -6.75 18.79
N THR A 218 -9.73 -5.64 18.43
CA THR A 218 -9.32 -4.58 19.36
C THR A 218 -10.12 -3.30 19.20
N ALA A 219 -10.71 -3.08 18.03
CA ALA A 219 -11.61 -1.96 17.77
C ALA A 219 -12.84 -2.08 18.67
N GLN A 220 -13.24 -0.95 19.27
CA GLN A 220 -14.39 -0.95 20.17
C GLN A 220 -15.67 -1.23 19.37
N LEU A 221 -16.40 -2.23 19.82
CA LEU A 221 -17.65 -2.67 19.24
C LEU A 221 -18.70 -1.58 19.51
N THR A 222 -19.41 -1.16 18.48
CA THR A 222 -20.38 -0.06 18.51
C THR A 222 -21.80 -0.53 18.88
N SER A 223 -21.99 -1.84 19.01
CA SER A 223 -23.27 -2.47 19.34
C SER A 223 -23.08 -3.70 20.21
N ASP A 224 -24.12 -4.07 20.97
CA ASP A 224 -24.19 -5.39 21.60
C ASP A 224 -24.14 -6.48 20.51
N PRO A 225 -23.38 -7.57 20.73
CA PRO A 225 -23.28 -8.63 19.73
C PRO A 225 -24.59 -9.37 19.54
N VAL A 226 -24.81 -9.81 18.31
CA VAL A 226 -25.86 -10.76 17.98
C VAL A 226 -25.24 -12.15 17.86
N ILE A 227 -25.71 -13.08 18.68
CA ILE A 227 -25.32 -14.50 18.59
C ILE A 227 -26.30 -15.20 17.65
N LYS A 228 -25.80 -15.77 16.55
CA LYS A 228 -26.57 -16.62 15.60
C LYS A 228 -26.20 -18.09 15.82
N GLY A 229 -27.07 -19.01 15.39
CA GLY A 229 -26.86 -20.46 15.54
C GLY A 229 -27.13 -21.02 16.96
N VAL A 230 -27.55 -20.17 17.90
CA VAL A 230 -27.91 -20.57 19.27
C VAL A 230 -29.39 -20.23 19.52
N ASP A 231 -30.15 -21.16 20.11
CA ASP A 231 -31.55 -20.92 20.49
C ASP A 231 -31.64 -19.78 21.51
N LYS A 232 -32.33 -18.69 21.16
CA LYS A 232 -32.50 -17.50 22.00
C LYS A 232 -33.23 -17.76 23.32
N THR A 233 -33.97 -18.87 23.42
CA THR A 233 -34.68 -19.27 24.64
C THR A 233 -33.84 -20.13 25.57
N SER A 234 -32.67 -20.61 25.12
CA SER A 234 -31.78 -21.45 25.90
C SER A 234 -30.96 -20.65 26.94
N TRP A 235 -30.58 -21.32 28.03
CA TRP A 235 -29.57 -20.81 28.96
C TRP A 235 -28.22 -20.57 28.27
N ALA A 236 -27.94 -21.35 27.22
CA ALA A 236 -26.76 -21.17 26.38
C ALA A 236 -26.65 -19.75 25.84
N TYR A 237 -27.74 -19.25 25.25
CA TYR A 237 -27.81 -17.89 24.75
C TYR A 237 -27.68 -16.85 25.85
N HIS A 238 -28.31 -17.07 27.02
CA HIS A 238 -28.28 -16.13 28.13
C HIS A 238 -26.85 -15.90 28.66
N TYR A 239 -26.12 -16.95 29.02
CA TYR A 239 -24.78 -16.75 29.58
C TYR A 239 -23.75 -16.34 28.52
N LEU A 240 -23.91 -16.77 27.26
CA LEU A 240 -23.04 -16.27 26.19
C LEU A 240 -23.23 -14.76 25.98
N SER A 241 -24.48 -14.29 25.91
CA SER A 241 -24.77 -12.88 25.65
C SER A 241 -24.45 -11.96 26.83
N VAL A 242 -24.69 -12.41 28.06
CA VAL A 242 -24.51 -11.57 29.26
C VAL A 242 -23.11 -11.69 29.86
N ILE A 243 -22.54 -12.90 29.94
CA ILE A 243 -21.31 -13.14 30.70
C ILE A 243 -20.10 -13.32 29.79
N PHE A 244 -20.16 -14.20 28.79
CA PHE A 244 -19.01 -14.46 27.91
C PHE A 244 -18.59 -13.18 27.17
N ILE A 245 -19.57 -12.51 26.55
CA ILE A 245 -19.35 -11.24 25.84
C ILE A 245 -18.87 -10.13 26.78
N GLN A 246 -19.45 -10.01 27.98
CA GLN A 246 -18.99 -9.00 28.95
C GLN A 246 -17.54 -9.24 29.39
N ASN A 247 -17.15 -10.49 29.66
CA ASN A 247 -15.77 -10.81 30.02
C ASN A 247 -14.80 -10.57 28.85
N TYR A 248 -15.23 -10.89 27.63
CA TYR A 248 -14.49 -10.53 26.42
C TYR A 248 -14.27 -9.01 26.36
N TYR A 249 -15.32 -8.20 26.56
CA TYR A 249 -15.23 -6.73 26.61
C TYR A 249 -14.31 -6.19 27.70
N GLU A 250 -14.42 -6.71 28.92
CA GLU A 250 -13.61 -6.28 30.06
C GLU A 250 -12.13 -6.61 29.83
N THR A 251 -11.84 -7.74 29.18
CA THR A 251 -10.47 -8.12 28.84
C THR A 251 -9.88 -7.22 27.75
N LEU A 252 -10.68 -6.86 26.73
CA LEU A 252 -10.26 -5.89 25.70
C LEU A 252 -9.94 -4.51 26.29
N LYS A 253 -10.77 -4.02 27.23
CA LYS A 253 -10.62 -2.69 27.84
C LYS A 253 -9.46 -2.58 28.82
N SER A 254 -9.20 -3.64 29.57
CA SER A 254 -8.28 -3.58 30.71
C SER A 254 -6.84 -3.96 30.36
N GLY A 255 -6.60 -4.70 29.27
CA GLY A 255 -5.28 -5.28 28.98
C GLY A 255 -4.68 -6.06 30.16
N SER A 256 -5.53 -6.47 31.10
CA SER A 256 -5.14 -6.83 32.46
C SER A 256 -5.12 -8.33 32.63
N VAL A 257 -4.14 -8.77 33.41
CA VAL A 257 -4.03 -10.14 33.89
C VAL A 257 -5.23 -10.44 34.82
N SER A 258 -5.97 -11.49 34.52
CA SER A 258 -7.07 -12.01 35.34
C SER A 258 -6.85 -13.52 35.58
N PRO A 259 -7.45 -14.16 36.60
CA PRO A 259 -7.45 -15.62 36.71
C PRO A 259 -7.93 -16.32 35.42
N ALA A 260 -8.81 -15.68 34.66
CA ALA A 260 -9.29 -16.14 33.34
C ALA A 260 -8.42 -15.66 32.15
N ASN A 261 -7.44 -14.80 32.39
CA ASN A 261 -6.47 -14.30 31.41
C ASN A 261 -5.10 -14.08 32.07
N PRO A 262 -4.39 -15.15 32.47
CA PRO A 262 -3.19 -15.05 33.31
C PRO A 262 -2.03 -14.32 32.64
N ASN A 263 -2.08 -14.12 31.32
CA ASN A 263 -1.01 -13.51 30.53
C ASN A 263 -1.29 -12.04 30.13
N GLY A 264 -2.48 -11.50 30.43
CA GLY A 264 -2.84 -10.12 30.04
C GLY A 264 -2.89 -9.90 28.52
N ASN A 265 -2.92 -10.98 27.74
CA ASN A 265 -3.10 -10.92 26.29
C ASN A 265 -4.55 -10.59 25.99
N PHE A 266 -4.84 -10.04 24.81
CA PHE A 266 -6.23 -9.95 24.36
C PHE A 266 -6.81 -11.37 24.36
N LEU A 267 -7.94 -11.58 25.03
CA LEU A 267 -8.54 -12.92 25.24
C LEU A 267 -8.60 -13.72 23.92
N LEU A 268 -8.84 -13.02 22.81
CA LEU A 268 -8.87 -13.55 21.44
C LEU A 268 -7.99 -12.79 20.43
N GLY A 269 -7.04 -11.96 20.90
CA GLY A 269 -6.25 -11.10 20.04
C GLY A 269 -4.83 -11.61 19.83
N TYR A 270 -4.41 -11.63 18.56
CA TYR A 270 -3.16 -12.20 18.11
C TYR A 270 -1.95 -11.29 18.37
N ALA A 271 -0.76 -11.88 18.56
CA ALA A 271 0.51 -11.16 18.51
C ALA A 271 1.14 -11.38 17.14
N ILE A 272 1.16 -10.34 16.30
CA ILE A 272 1.82 -10.39 15.00
C ILE A 272 3.31 -10.56 15.25
N GLN A 273 3.85 -11.71 14.85
CA GLN A 273 5.30 -11.85 14.72
C GLN A 273 5.68 -11.36 13.33
N PRO A 274 6.41 -10.23 13.20
CA PRO A 274 6.90 -9.82 11.90
C PRO A 274 7.80 -10.92 11.36
N VAL A 275 7.40 -11.52 10.24
CA VAL A 275 8.26 -12.44 9.48
C VAL A 275 9.47 -11.63 9.03
N SER A 276 10.68 -12.15 9.21
CA SER A 276 11.96 -11.48 8.95
C SER A 276 12.03 -10.73 7.60
N PRO A 277 12.72 -9.58 7.51
CA PRO A 277 12.86 -8.77 6.28
C PRO A 277 13.43 -9.57 5.10
N ASN A 278 12.67 -9.58 4.00
CA ASN A 278 13.23 -9.80 2.68
C ASN A 278 13.88 -8.46 2.24
N GLY A 279 15.00 -8.53 1.51
CA GLY A 279 16.15 -7.62 1.69
C GLY A 279 16.12 -6.18 1.15
N ALA A 280 15.01 -5.64 0.64
CA ALA A 280 14.96 -4.26 0.13
C ALA A 280 14.05 -3.37 0.99
N SER A 281 14.53 -2.17 1.35
CA SER A 281 13.72 -1.21 2.10
C SER A 281 12.65 -0.59 1.19
N PRO A 282 11.37 -0.52 1.61
CA PRO A 282 10.32 0.07 0.79
C PRO A 282 10.55 1.56 0.59
N SER A 283 10.17 2.07 -0.58
CA SER A 283 10.36 3.49 -0.94
C SER A 283 9.41 4.43 -0.20
N ILE A 284 8.32 3.89 0.34
CA ILE A 284 7.36 4.60 1.18
C ILE A 284 7.32 3.93 2.54
N ILE A 285 7.67 4.69 3.57
CA ILE A 285 7.55 4.26 4.96
C ILE A 285 6.33 4.98 5.56
N PRO A 286 5.29 4.24 6.00
CA PRO A 286 4.14 4.82 6.65
C PRO A 286 4.53 5.62 7.89
N THR A 287 4.03 6.85 7.99
CA THR A 287 4.10 7.68 9.21
C THR A 287 2.73 7.88 9.84
N ASP A 288 1.66 7.64 9.09
CA ASP A 288 0.29 7.61 9.57
C ASP A 288 -0.55 6.65 8.70
N LEU A 289 -1.58 6.05 9.29
CA LEU A 289 -2.44 5.04 8.69
C LEU A 289 -3.89 5.24 9.16
N ASN A 290 -4.83 5.19 8.22
CA ASN A 290 -6.26 5.08 8.52
C ASN A 290 -6.93 4.07 7.58
N ILE A 291 -8.13 3.63 7.92
CA ILE A 291 -8.88 2.65 7.14
C ILE A 291 -10.23 3.23 6.74
N MET A 292 -10.64 2.96 5.50
CA MET A 292 -11.98 3.29 5.06
C MET A 292 -12.51 2.32 4.01
N ILE A 293 -13.82 2.20 3.91
CA ILE A 293 -14.53 1.33 2.97
C ILE A 293 -15.07 2.19 1.84
N SER A 294 -14.74 1.81 0.61
CA SER A 294 -15.28 2.44 -0.59
C SER A 294 -16.30 1.53 -1.26
N PRO A 295 -17.42 2.10 -1.73
CA PRO A 295 -18.43 1.33 -2.43
C PRO A 295 -17.94 0.93 -3.82
N TYR A 296 -18.54 -0.12 -4.36
CA TYR A 296 -18.46 -0.44 -5.77
C TYR A 296 -19.57 0.30 -6.52
N TYR A 297 -19.24 0.90 -7.65
CA TYR A 297 -20.16 1.59 -8.53
C TYR A 297 -20.40 0.80 -9.82
N ASP A 298 -21.66 0.74 -10.24
CA ASP A 298 -22.08 0.12 -11.50
C ASP A 298 -21.72 0.97 -12.73
N GLU A 299 -22.05 0.46 -13.92
CA GLU A 299 -21.83 1.14 -15.20
C GLU A 299 -22.58 2.48 -15.32
N GLN A 300 -23.59 2.73 -14.47
CA GLN A 300 -24.35 3.99 -14.41
C GLN A 300 -23.86 4.93 -13.29
N ASN A 301 -22.69 4.67 -12.71
CA ASN A 301 -22.08 5.41 -11.60
C ASN A 301 -22.95 5.44 -10.34
N LYS A 302 -23.78 4.43 -10.13
CA LYS A 302 -24.55 4.26 -8.89
C LYS A 302 -23.88 3.22 -8.01
N VAL A 303 -23.99 3.41 -6.70
CA VAL A 303 -23.53 2.43 -5.72
C VAL A 303 -24.28 1.11 -5.94
N SER A 304 -23.51 0.08 -6.25
CA SER A 304 -23.95 -1.30 -6.46
C SER A 304 -24.11 -2.03 -5.13
N LYS A 305 -24.86 -3.13 -5.14
CA LYS A 305 -24.96 -4.09 -4.02
C LYS A 305 -24.01 -5.29 -4.18
N GLU A 306 -23.08 -5.24 -5.12
CA GLU A 306 -21.98 -6.20 -5.25
C GLU A 306 -20.93 -5.96 -4.15
N TYR A 307 -21.30 -6.25 -2.91
CA TYR A 307 -20.46 -6.00 -1.72
C TYR A 307 -19.12 -6.74 -1.77
N ASN A 308 -19.06 -7.89 -2.44
CA ASN A 308 -17.82 -8.63 -2.66
C ASN A 308 -16.75 -7.81 -3.41
N LYS A 309 -17.17 -6.79 -4.18
CA LYS A 309 -16.29 -5.85 -4.90
C LYS A 309 -16.02 -4.53 -4.15
N TYR A 310 -16.67 -4.30 -3.01
CA TYR A 310 -16.33 -3.14 -2.17
C TYR A 310 -14.89 -3.33 -1.67
N THR A 311 -14.19 -2.21 -1.46
CA THR A 311 -12.80 -2.26 -1.01
C THR A 311 -12.62 -1.65 0.38
N LEU A 312 -11.84 -2.35 1.20
CA LEU A 312 -11.18 -1.76 2.35
C LEU A 312 -9.92 -1.07 1.84
N ASN A 313 -9.80 0.21 2.16
CA ASN A 313 -8.74 1.10 1.71
C ASN A 313 -7.90 1.49 2.92
N TYR A 314 -6.66 1.01 2.94
CA TYR A 314 -5.62 1.52 3.82
C TYR A 314 -5.13 2.85 3.26
N LEU A 315 -5.42 3.93 3.96
CA LEU A 315 -5.03 5.30 3.64
C LEU A 315 -3.70 5.59 4.34
N VAL A 316 -2.65 5.91 3.59
CA VAL A 316 -1.29 6.00 4.12
C VAL A 316 -0.70 7.39 3.88
N MET A 317 -0.11 7.94 4.92
CA MET A 317 0.76 9.11 4.84
C MET A 317 2.20 8.72 5.09
N SER A 318 3.12 9.48 4.50
CA SER A 318 4.56 9.31 4.65
C SER A 318 5.21 10.65 5.01
N LYS A 319 6.51 10.62 5.35
CA LYS A 319 7.31 11.84 5.60
C LYS A 319 6.74 12.77 6.70
N GLY A 320 5.90 12.23 7.60
CA GLY A 320 5.27 13.00 8.68
C GLY A 320 4.11 13.88 8.21
N ASN A 321 3.61 13.68 6.98
CA ASN A 321 2.42 14.35 6.49
C ASN A 321 1.21 13.98 7.37
N ARG A 322 0.31 14.94 7.60
CA ARG A 322 -0.90 14.74 8.43
C ARG A 322 -1.95 13.94 7.66
N MET A 323 -2.63 13.02 8.34
CA MET A 323 -3.76 12.27 7.80
C MET A 323 -4.94 13.20 7.46
N PRO A 324 -5.36 13.27 6.19
CA PRO A 324 -6.59 13.95 5.79
C PRO A 324 -7.85 13.21 6.29
N PRO A 325 -9.02 13.86 6.34
CA PRO A 325 -10.28 13.19 6.63
C PRO A 325 -10.62 12.12 5.58
N SER A 326 -10.97 10.91 6.03
CA SER A 326 -11.36 9.80 5.15
C SER A 326 -12.61 10.14 4.33
N THR A 327 -12.54 10.00 3.01
CA THR A 327 -13.65 10.24 2.08
C THR A 327 -13.69 9.14 1.02
N ALA A 328 -14.89 8.62 0.74
CA ALA A 328 -15.07 7.54 -0.23
C ALA A 328 -14.61 7.95 -1.62
N PHE A 329 -13.92 7.03 -2.30
CA PHE A 329 -13.49 7.25 -3.67
C PHE A 329 -14.70 7.23 -4.61
N ILE A 330 -14.61 8.03 -5.68
CA ILE A 330 -15.66 8.17 -6.71
C ILE A 330 -15.38 7.29 -7.94
N TRP A 331 -14.51 6.29 -7.80
CA TRP A 331 -14.15 5.29 -8.81
C TRP A 331 -14.03 3.92 -8.15
N ASN A 332 -14.01 2.86 -8.96
CA ASN A 332 -13.72 1.52 -8.45
C ASN A 332 -12.21 1.24 -8.55
N TRP A 333 -11.65 0.68 -7.48
CA TRP A 333 -10.26 0.22 -7.47
C TRP A 333 -10.10 -1.09 -8.26
N VAL A 334 -11.03 -2.03 -8.07
CA VAL A 334 -10.98 -3.37 -8.66
C VAL A 334 -12.24 -3.59 -9.50
N GLU A 335 -12.07 -3.91 -10.78
CA GLU A 335 -13.15 -4.33 -11.68
C GLU A 335 -13.15 -5.85 -11.92
N ASP A 336 -11.96 -6.46 -11.93
CA ASP A 336 -11.72 -7.87 -12.19
C ASP A 336 -11.24 -8.57 -10.90
N LEU A 337 -12.05 -9.49 -10.39
CA LEU A 337 -11.82 -10.21 -9.14
C LEU A 337 -10.68 -11.23 -9.22
N LYS A 338 -10.05 -11.41 -10.39
CA LYS A 338 -8.76 -12.13 -10.46
C LYS A 338 -7.66 -11.44 -9.67
N TYR A 339 -7.78 -10.14 -9.41
CA TYR A 339 -6.94 -9.39 -8.49
C TYR A 339 -7.66 -9.21 -7.16
N ASN A 340 -6.89 -9.19 -6.08
CA ASN A 340 -7.45 -8.99 -4.75
C ASN A 340 -7.53 -7.52 -4.36
N GLY A 341 -6.81 -6.66 -5.09
CA GLY A 341 -6.70 -5.26 -4.75
C GLY A 341 -5.81 -4.47 -5.68
N VAL A 342 -5.60 -3.21 -5.33
CA VAL A 342 -4.69 -2.27 -5.97
C VAL A 342 -3.88 -1.53 -4.91
N MET A 343 -2.61 -1.27 -5.20
CA MET A 343 -1.82 -0.24 -4.53
C MET A 343 -1.64 0.97 -5.45
N ALA A 344 -1.86 2.17 -4.94
CA ALA A 344 -1.74 3.43 -5.67
C ALA A 344 -0.88 4.43 -4.90
N ILE A 345 0.06 5.06 -5.60
CA ILE A 345 0.97 6.09 -5.08
C ILE A 345 0.63 7.40 -5.76
N LYS A 346 0.49 8.46 -4.96
CA LYS A 346 0.17 9.79 -5.44
C LYS A 346 1.24 10.31 -6.41
N LYS A 347 0.83 10.89 -7.54
CA LYS A 347 1.70 11.49 -8.58
C LYS A 347 2.90 12.25 -7.99
N ASN A 348 2.67 13.25 -7.14
CA ASN A 348 3.75 14.07 -6.57
C ASN A 348 4.78 13.31 -5.71
N ILE A 349 4.41 12.16 -5.14
CA ILE A 349 5.37 11.33 -4.41
C ILE A 349 6.33 10.64 -5.37
N PHE A 350 5.80 10.07 -6.46
CA PHE A 350 6.61 9.38 -7.45
C PHE A 350 7.39 10.33 -8.37
N SER A 351 6.79 11.44 -8.81
CA SER A 351 7.50 12.45 -9.61
C SER A 351 8.61 13.14 -8.81
N GLY A 352 8.39 13.42 -7.52
CA GLY A 352 9.43 13.92 -6.62
C GLY A 352 10.59 12.93 -6.44
N PHE A 353 10.30 11.64 -6.45
CA PHE A 353 11.34 10.61 -6.49
C PHE A 353 12.11 10.61 -7.82
N LEU A 354 11.41 10.69 -8.96
CA LEU A 354 12.05 10.78 -10.27
C LEU A 354 12.91 12.05 -10.42
N GLU A 355 12.51 13.20 -9.88
CA GLU A 355 13.34 14.41 -9.87
C GLU A 355 14.70 14.13 -9.22
N GLN A 356 14.68 13.52 -8.04
CA GLN A 356 15.89 13.23 -7.27
C GLN A 356 16.77 12.19 -7.98
N LEU A 357 16.13 11.16 -8.55
CA LEU A 357 16.83 10.07 -9.24
C LEU A 357 17.47 10.53 -10.56
N LEU A 358 16.73 11.31 -11.36
CA LEU A 358 17.10 11.60 -12.75
C LEU A 358 17.90 12.88 -12.90
N SER A 359 17.74 13.88 -12.00
CA SER A 359 18.47 15.16 -12.11
C SER A 359 19.99 15.02 -12.24
N PRO A 360 20.68 14.09 -11.53
CA PRO A 360 22.12 13.89 -11.72
C PRO A 360 22.55 13.55 -13.15
N SER A 361 21.67 12.94 -13.96
CA SER A 361 21.95 12.62 -15.36
C SER A 361 22.01 13.85 -16.28
N LEU A 362 21.44 14.99 -15.86
CA LEU A 362 21.41 16.24 -16.63
C LEU A 362 22.81 16.82 -16.82
N GLN A 363 23.73 16.54 -15.91
CA GLN A 363 25.12 16.96 -16.00
C GLN A 363 25.82 16.49 -17.28
N GLY A 364 25.39 15.35 -17.82
CA GLY A 364 25.93 14.79 -19.05
C GLY A 364 25.56 15.58 -20.31
N ILE A 365 24.48 16.37 -20.25
CA ILE A 365 23.96 17.12 -21.40
C ILE A 365 24.01 18.64 -21.20
N CYS A 366 23.98 19.15 -19.97
CA CYS A 366 24.06 20.60 -19.71
C CYS A 366 25.48 21.15 -19.92
N LEU A 367 25.71 21.73 -21.10
CA LEU A 367 27.01 22.23 -21.53
C LEU A 367 27.06 23.76 -21.59
N ILE A 368 28.20 24.34 -21.23
CA ILE A 368 28.49 25.76 -21.40
C ILE A 368 29.30 25.94 -22.68
N PRO A 369 28.84 26.76 -23.64
CA PRO A 369 29.65 27.09 -24.81
C PRO A 369 30.84 27.96 -24.41
N VAL A 370 31.98 27.72 -25.07
CA VAL A 370 33.17 28.55 -24.98
C VAL A 370 33.56 28.93 -26.40
N VAL A 371 33.72 30.22 -26.64
CA VAL A 371 34.16 30.74 -27.93
C VAL A 371 35.36 31.66 -27.73
N SER A 372 36.25 31.69 -28.71
CA SER A 372 37.34 32.66 -28.78
C SER A 372 37.56 33.13 -30.20
N MET A 373 37.92 34.40 -30.38
CA MET A 373 38.28 35.03 -31.65
C MET A 373 39.61 35.78 -31.50
N ASP A 374 40.57 35.51 -32.37
CA ASP A 374 41.89 36.15 -32.41
C ASP A 374 42.22 36.50 -33.86
N VAL A 375 42.22 37.80 -34.16
CA VAL A 375 42.42 38.34 -35.51
C VAL A 375 43.84 38.88 -35.64
N LYS A 376 44.60 38.34 -36.59
CA LYS A 376 45.97 38.77 -36.91
C LYS A 376 46.05 39.28 -38.35
N PHE A 377 47.16 39.92 -38.68
CA PHE A 377 47.37 40.55 -39.99
C PHE A 377 47.14 39.63 -41.19
N THR A 378 47.45 38.34 -41.07
CA THR A 378 47.28 37.36 -42.18
C THR A 378 46.46 36.13 -41.78
N LYS A 379 45.84 36.11 -40.60
CA LYS A 379 45.16 34.91 -40.10
C LYS A 379 44.11 35.25 -39.06
N ILE A 380 42.95 34.60 -39.16
CA ILE A 380 41.94 34.59 -38.12
C ILE A 380 41.99 33.23 -37.42
N ASN A 381 42.23 33.24 -36.12
CA ASN A 381 42.11 32.06 -35.27
C ASN A 381 40.78 32.16 -34.51
N TRP A 382 40.10 31.03 -34.40
CA TRP A 382 38.88 30.94 -33.62
C TRP A 382 38.83 29.58 -32.91
N ALA A 383 38.05 29.51 -31.84
CA ALA A 383 37.70 28.25 -31.20
C ALA A 383 36.23 28.29 -30.79
N CYS A 384 35.58 27.13 -30.85
CA CYS A 384 34.23 26.91 -30.38
C CYS A 384 34.14 25.49 -29.81
N TYR A 385 33.90 25.36 -28.52
CA TYR A 385 33.78 24.07 -27.83
C TYR A 385 32.88 24.21 -26.60
N PHE A 386 32.72 23.14 -25.84
CA PHE A 386 31.92 23.12 -24.61
C PHE A 386 32.72 22.65 -23.42
N LYS A 387 32.35 23.16 -22.25
CA LYS A 387 32.71 22.59 -20.95
C LYS A 387 31.43 22.18 -20.23
N GLN A 388 31.53 21.23 -19.31
CA GLN A 388 30.41 20.93 -18.43
C GLN A 388 30.07 22.13 -17.56
N ASP A 389 28.79 22.33 -17.28
CA ASP A 389 28.36 23.33 -16.30
C ASP A 389 28.79 22.88 -14.89
N PRO A 390 29.58 23.65 -14.14
CA PRO A 390 29.89 23.28 -12.76
C PRO A 390 28.69 23.37 -11.82
N ASP A 391 27.62 24.08 -12.22
CA ASP A 391 26.42 24.26 -11.40
C ASP A 391 25.54 23.00 -11.42
N THR A 392 24.93 22.67 -10.28
CA THR A 392 24.00 21.55 -10.20
C THR A 392 22.67 21.92 -10.87
N VAL A 393 22.41 21.30 -12.02
CA VAL A 393 21.14 21.43 -12.73
C VAL A 393 20.15 20.37 -12.26
N ARG A 394 18.87 20.74 -12.14
CA ARG A 394 17.79 19.85 -11.70
C ARG A 394 16.57 20.02 -12.58
N PHE A 395 15.77 18.94 -12.66
CA PHE A 395 14.42 19.05 -13.18
C PHE A 395 13.54 19.89 -12.24
N SER A 396 12.60 20.62 -12.83
CA SER A 396 11.48 21.24 -12.11
C SER A 396 10.28 20.29 -12.13
N LEU A 397 9.58 20.18 -11.00
CA LEU A 397 8.30 19.45 -10.93
C LEU A 397 7.21 20.23 -11.66
N ILE A 398 6.39 19.51 -12.43
CA ILE A 398 5.30 20.08 -13.22
C ILE A 398 3.95 19.61 -12.68
N ASP A 399 3.08 20.59 -12.42
CA ASP A 399 1.72 20.38 -11.97
C ASP A 399 0.72 21.16 -12.84
N ASP A 400 0.61 20.75 -14.11
CA ASP A 400 -0.25 21.38 -15.13
C ASP A 400 -1.43 20.49 -15.57
N ASN A 401 -1.73 19.44 -14.80
CA ASN A 401 -2.73 18.40 -15.12
C ASN A 401 -2.48 17.67 -16.45
N THR A 402 -1.24 17.66 -16.96
CA THR A 402 -0.86 16.83 -18.10
C THR A 402 -0.04 15.62 -17.66
N SER A 403 0.26 14.72 -18.60
CA SER A 403 1.17 13.59 -18.36
C SER A 403 2.61 14.02 -18.08
N ARG A 404 2.97 15.29 -18.35
CA ARG A 404 4.30 15.84 -18.06
C ARG A 404 4.46 16.09 -16.57
N VAL A 405 5.50 15.52 -15.97
CA VAL A 405 5.74 15.59 -14.52
C VAL A 405 7.06 16.26 -14.16
N LEU A 406 8.03 16.27 -15.07
CA LEU A 406 9.32 16.95 -14.90
C LEU A 406 9.67 17.73 -16.16
N SER A 407 10.33 18.88 -15.98
CA SER A 407 10.81 19.71 -17.08
C SER A 407 12.15 20.36 -16.73
N LEU A 408 13.01 20.46 -17.73
CA LEU A 408 14.23 21.25 -17.74
C LEU A 408 14.15 22.22 -18.91
N ASP A 409 14.48 23.49 -18.65
CA ASP A 409 14.85 24.47 -19.67
C ASP A 409 16.20 25.08 -19.26
N TYR A 410 17.23 24.77 -20.04
CA TYR A 410 18.61 25.16 -19.78
C TYR A 410 19.12 26.04 -20.92
N TYR A 411 19.70 27.19 -20.57
CA TYR A 411 20.23 28.15 -21.54
C TYR A 411 21.60 28.69 -21.11
N LYS A 412 22.55 28.70 -22.04
CA LYS A 412 23.82 29.42 -21.91
C LYS A 412 24.23 30.03 -23.23
N GLU A 413 25.01 31.09 -23.16
CA GLU A 413 25.59 31.73 -24.33
C GLU A 413 27.03 32.16 -24.08
N ALA A 414 27.79 32.27 -25.16
CA ALA A 414 29.13 32.82 -25.16
C ALA A 414 29.34 33.62 -26.45
N SER A 415 30.15 34.67 -26.38
CA SER A 415 30.50 35.49 -27.52
C SER A 415 31.90 36.03 -27.36
N ASP A 416 32.62 36.19 -28.48
CA ASP A 416 33.92 36.84 -28.52
C ASP A 416 34.08 37.60 -29.85
N SER A 417 34.95 38.61 -29.84
CA SER A 417 35.21 39.46 -30.99
C SER A 417 36.60 40.05 -30.92
N ASP A 418 37.26 40.18 -32.06
CA ASP A 418 38.58 40.80 -32.14
C ASP A 418 38.75 41.60 -33.45
N THR A 419 39.72 42.51 -33.47
CA THR A 419 39.96 43.43 -34.58
C THR A 419 41.44 43.76 -34.68
N PHE A 420 42.01 43.52 -35.86
CA PHE A 420 43.34 43.95 -36.26
C PHE A 420 43.27 44.58 -37.64
N VAL A 421 43.21 45.91 -37.69
CA VAL A 421 42.92 46.68 -38.91
C VAL A 421 43.82 46.22 -40.09
N PRO A 422 43.22 45.89 -41.27
CA PRO A 422 41.82 46.06 -41.64
C PRO A 422 40.87 44.89 -41.27
N ASN A 423 41.38 43.82 -40.67
CA ASN A 423 40.63 42.59 -40.42
C ASN A 423 39.86 42.66 -39.10
N TRP A 424 38.71 42.00 -39.04
CA TRP A 424 37.88 41.92 -37.84
C TRP A 424 36.96 40.71 -37.90
N GLY A 425 36.52 40.23 -36.74
CA GLY A 425 35.54 39.15 -36.67
C GLY A 425 34.86 39.06 -35.31
N ASN A 426 33.72 38.39 -35.30
CA ASN A 426 33.03 38.00 -34.08
C ASN A 426 32.36 36.63 -34.24
N ILE A 427 32.20 35.96 -33.11
CA ILE A 427 31.51 34.68 -33.00
C ILE A 427 30.63 34.71 -31.75
N SER A 428 29.41 34.20 -31.87
CA SER A 428 28.57 33.92 -30.70
C SER A 428 27.88 32.57 -30.85
N THR A 429 27.70 31.90 -29.72
CA THR A 429 27.08 30.59 -29.62
C THR A 429 26.06 30.61 -28.50
N LYS A 430 24.88 30.05 -28.77
CA LYS A 430 23.81 29.84 -27.78
C LYS A 430 23.49 28.37 -27.71
N VAL A 431 23.45 27.82 -26.50
CA VAL A 431 23.07 26.44 -26.23
C VAL A 431 21.76 26.47 -25.45
N ASN A 432 20.72 25.86 -26.01
CA ASN A 432 19.46 25.61 -25.32
C ASN A 432 19.21 24.10 -25.24
N ILE A 433 18.88 23.61 -24.05
CA ILE A 433 18.54 22.22 -23.82
C ILE A 433 17.23 22.17 -23.05
N ALA A 434 16.24 21.53 -23.67
CA ALA A 434 14.97 21.24 -23.03
C ALA A 434 14.86 19.73 -22.82
N SER A 435 14.41 19.29 -21.64
CA SER A 435 14.15 17.87 -21.36
C SER A 435 12.89 17.73 -20.52
N ASP A 436 11.91 16.99 -21.04
CA ASP A 436 10.63 16.76 -20.39
C ASP A 436 10.42 15.27 -20.12
N ILE A 437 9.91 14.94 -18.93
CA ILE A 437 9.53 13.57 -18.54
C ILE A 437 8.01 13.47 -18.43
N TYR A 438 7.44 12.45 -19.06
CA TYR A 438 6.02 12.14 -19.07
C TYR A 438 5.75 10.76 -18.48
N LEU A 439 4.61 10.60 -17.79
CA LEU A 439 4.13 9.33 -17.23
C LEU A 439 2.81 8.94 -17.89
N GLU A 440 2.80 7.86 -18.65
CA GLU A 440 1.67 7.45 -19.50
C GLU A 440 1.56 5.93 -19.53
N SER A 441 0.42 5.35 -19.15
CA SER A 441 0.25 3.89 -19.12
C SER A 441 1.38 3.22 -18.32
N ASN A 442 2.10 2.24 -18.85
CA ASN A 442 3.30 1.67 -18.20
C ASN A 442 4.60 2.26 -18.77
N ILE A 443 4.61 3.52 -19.23
CA ILE A 443 5.76 4.15 -19.88
C ILE A 443 6.16 5.42 -19.14
N ILE A 444 7.47 5.53 -18.86
CA ILE A 444 8.14 6.79 -18.58
C ILE A 444 8.74 7.26 -19.90
N ARG A 445 8.31 8.41 -20.41
CA ARG A 445 8.78 8.95 -21.70
C ARG A 445 9.63 10.19 -21.47
N SER A 446 10.88 10.16 -21.92
CA SER A 446 11.80 11.30 -21.93
C SER A 446 11.82 11.93 -23.33
N VAL A 447 11.67 13.25 -23.40
CA VAL A 447 11.83 14.02 -24.64
C VAL A 447 12.88 15.09 -24.42
N THR A 448 14.04 14.92 -25.04
CA THR A 448 15.15 15.88 -24.90
C THR A 448 15.45 16.54 -26.24
N THR A 449 15.52 17.87 -26.26
CA THR A 449 15.91 18.66 -27.42
C THR A 449 17.14 19.48 -27.08
N ALA A 450 18.20 19.34 -27.86
CA ALA A 450 19.41 20.16 -27.77
C ALA A 450 19.52 21.04 -29.02
N THR A 451 19.55 22.35 -28.82
CA THR A 451 19.71 23.34 -29.88
C THR A 451 20.98 24.15 -29.65
N VAL A 452 21.78 24.27 -30.69
CA VAL A 452 23.00 25.09 -30.72
C VAL A 452 22.88 26.04 -31.87
N TYR A 453 22.71 27.31 -31.54
CA TYR A 453 22.70 28.39 -32.49
C TYR A 453 24.07 29.05 -32.53
N ILE A 454 24.55 29.34 -33.73
CA ILE A 454 25.82 30.04 -33.94
C ILE A 454 25.59 31.24 -34.85
N HIS A 455 26.30 32.32 -34.56
CA HIS A 455 26.49 33.48 -35.42
C HIS A 455 27.99 33.71 -35.59
N ILE A 456 28.44 33.83 -36.84
CA ILE A 456 29.83 34.13 -37.18
C ILE A 456 29.85 35.28 -38.18
N ASN A 457 30.75 36.22 -37.94
CA ASN A 457 31.05 37.32 -38.83
C ASN A 457 32.56 37.44 -39.00
N ILE A 458 33.03 37.34 -40.23
CA ILE A 458 34.45 37.49 -40.60
C ILE A 458 34.52 38.50 -41.74
N GLU A 459 35.20 39.63 -41.53
CA GLU A 459 35.44 40.65 -42.57
C GLU A 459 34.16 41.11 -43.32
N GLY A 460 33.01 41.08 -42.64
CA GLY A 460 31.70 41.43 -43.20
C GLY A 460 30.94 40.27 -43.88
N GLY A 461 31.54 39.08 -43.93
CA GLY A 461 30.88 37.84 -44.29
C GLY A 461 30.18 37.24 -43.09
N VAL A 462 28.84 37.21 -43.13
CA VAL A 462 28.00 36.75 -42.02
C VAL A 462 27.37 35.40 -42.35
N THR A 463 27.29 34.54 -41.35
CA THR A 463 26.49 33.31 -41.38
C THR A 463 25.96 32.99 -39.99
N GLU A 464 24.74 32.46 -39.92
CA GLU A 464 24.11 32.09 -38.67
C GLU A 464 23.07 30.98 -38.87
N GLY A 465 22.73 30.28 -37.78
CA GLY A 465 21.70 29.25 -37.78
C GLY A 465 21.90 28.21 -36.68
N ASN A 466 20.97 27.26 -36.59
CA ASN A 466 21.05 26.14 -35.66
C ASN A 466 21.94 25.05 -36.25
N VAL A 467 23.23 25.08 -35.91
CA VAL A 467 24.20 24.05 -36.36
C VAL A 467 23.89 22.68 -35.78
N VAL A 468 23.24 22.64 -34.63
CA VAL A 468 22.66 21.45 -34.01
C VAL A 468 21.25 21.76 -33.58
N LYS A 469 20.32 20.90 -33.96
CA LYS A 469 18.98 20.84 -33.39
C LYS A 469 18.55 19.38 -33.33
N TYR A 470 18.98 18.70 -32.28
CA TYR A 470 18.73 17.27 -32.10
C TYR A 470 17.54 17.08 -31.17
N LYS A 471 16.70 16.09 -31.49
CA LYS A 471 15.63 15.62 -30.61
C LYS A 471 15.83 14.13 -30.36
N THR A 472 15.86 13.72 -29.09
CA THR A 472 15.68 12.33 -28.68
C THR A 472 14.34 12.16 -28.00
N GLU A 473 13.69 11.04 -28.30
CA GLU A 473 12.48 10.59 -27.63
C GLU A 473 12.70 9.15 -27.18
N THR A 474 12.68 8.93 -25.88
CA THR A 474 13.04 7.65 -25.25
C THR A 474 11.90 7.19 -24.37
N CYS A 475 11.35 6.02 -24.68
CA CYS A 475 10.31 5.39 -23.86
C CYS A 475 10.92 4.28 -23.02
N TYR A 476 10.73 4.33 -21.71
CA TYR A 476 11.08 3.28 -20.76
C TYR A 476 9.80 2.58 -20.33
N GLU A 477 9.63 1.34 -20.74
CA GLU A 477 8.54 0.48 -20.28
C GLU A 477 8.85 0.02 -18.86
N ILE A 478 7.96 0.29 -17.91
CA ILE A 478 8.10 -0.13 -16.52
C ILE A 478 7.36 -1.43 -16.26
N GLY A 479 7.99 -2.27 -15.44
CA GLY A 479 7.43 -3.49 -14.88
C GLY A 479 7.58 -3.50 -13.36
N VAL A 480 6.93 -4.46 -12.72
CA VAL A 480 7.07 -4.72 -11.29
C VAL A 480 7.32 -6.21 -11.09
N ASP A 481 8.25 -6.55 -10.20
CA ASP A 481 8.43 -7.93 -9.80
C ASP A 481 7.39 -8.36 -8.75
N ALA A 482 7.37 -9.65 -8.41
CA ALA A 482 6.41 -10.18 -7.44
C ALA A 482 6.51 -9.52 -6.05
N TYR A 483 7.67 -8.94 -5.69
CA TYR A 483 7.94 -8.35 -4.37
C TYR A 483 7.76 -6.83 -4.35
N GLY A 484 7.35 -6.23 -5.47
CA GLY A 484 7.07 -4.80 -5.57
C GLY A 484 8.26 -3.96 -6.04
N SER A 485 9.37 -4.54 -6.47
CA SER A 485 10.48 -3.75 -7.04
C SER A 485 10.16 -3.36 -8.47
N LEU A 486 10.28 -2.07 -8.79
CA LEU A 486 10.17 -1.61 -10.17
C LEU A 486 11.41 -2.01 -10.97
N ASN A 487 11.17 -2.32 -12.23
CA ASN A 487 12.19 -2.43 -13.26
C ASN A 487 11.74 -1.61 -14.47
N ALA A 488 12.71 -1.20 -15.29
CA ALA A 488 12.45 -0.46 -16.50
C ALA A 488 13.25 -1.05 -17.66
N LYS A 489 12.74 -0.94 -18.87
CA LYS A 489 13.47 -1.32 -20.08
C LYS A 489 13.18 -0.33 -21.18
N MET A 490 14.20 0.09 -21.93
CA MET A 490 13.95 0.87 -23.14
C MET A 490 13.05 0.09 -24.11
N ALA A 491 11.95 0.73 -24.52
CA ALA A 491 11.02 0.17 -25.47
C ALA A 491 11.68 0.01 -26.86
N PRO A 492 11.26 -0.98 -27.66
CA PRO A 492 11.76 -1.15 -29.03
C PRO A 492 11.68 0.14 -29.84
N GLY A 493 12.79 0.51 -30.49
CA GLY A 493 12.90 1.75 -31.27
C GLY A 493 13.35 2.98 -30.46
N SER A 494 13.56 2.86 -29.15
CA SER A 494 14.16 3.91 -28.31
C SER A 494 15.69 3.75 -28.17
N PRO A 495 16.46 4.84 -28.02
CA PRO A 495 16.03 6.24 -28.20
C PRO A 495 15.76 6.55 -29.67
N ALA A 496 14.64 7.18 -29.97
CA ALA A 496 14.31 7.66 -31.31
C ALA A 496 14.98 9.03 -31.53
N PHE A 497 15.99 9.05 -32.39
CA PHE A 497 16.77 10.25 -32.67
C PHE A 497 16.32 10.93 -33.97
N THR A 498 16.13 12.25 -33.93
CA THR A 498 15.84 13.08 -35.10
C THR A 498 16.80 14.27 -35.15
N ASP A 499 17.43 14.46 -36.31
CA ASP A 499 18.23 15.65 -36.63
C ASP A 499 17.36 16.68 -37.35
N LEU A 500 17.15 17.84 -36.72
CA LEU A 500 16.40 18.98 -37.21
C LEU A 500 17.30 20.20 -37.47
N SER A 501 18.62 19.98 -37.56
CA SER A 501 19.62 21.05 -37.72
C SER A 501 19.47 21.78 -39.05
N ASP A 502 19.84 23.06 -39.07
CA ASP A 502 19.79 23.87 -40.27
C ASP A 502 20.94 23.49 -41.23
N LYS A 503 20.65 23.46 -42.53
CA LYS A 503 21.69 23.37 -43.57
C LYS A 503 22.31 24.76 -43.78
N ILE A 504 23.23 25.13 -42.91
CA ILE A 504 23.91 26.43 -43.00
C ILE A 504 24.81 26.46 -44.24
N ASN A 505 24.51 27.39 -45.15
CA ASN A 505 25.29 27.60 -46.37
C ASN A 505 25.58 29.10 -46.54
N PRO A 506 26.82 29.56 -46.34
CA PRO A 506 27.18 30.95 -46.53
C PRO A 506 26.82 31.42 -47.94
N ASN A 507 26.25 32.62 -48.04
CA ASN A 507 25.89 33.19 -49.32
C ASN A 507 27.15 33.54 -50.14
N GLY A 508 26.98 33.83 -51.44
CA GLY A 508 28.10 34.12 -52.34
C GLY A 508 28.95 35.32 -51.89
N TRP A 509 28.35 36.30 -51.23
CA TRP A 509 29.07 37.45 -50.68
C TRP A 509 29.96 37.05 -49.51
N SER A 510 29.42 36.33 -48.51
CA SER A 510 30.20 35.83 -47.38
C SER A 510 31.36 34.96 -47.84
N LYS A 511 31.16 34.09 -48.84
CA LYS A 511 32.25 33.30 -49.43
C LYS A 511 33.30 34.14 -50.12
N PHE A 512 32.89 35.21 -50.81
CA PHE A 512 33.80 36.09 -51.52
C PHE A 512 34.67 36.92 -50.55
N VAL A 513 34.05 37.57 -49.56
CA VAL A 513 34.77 38.47 -48.65
C VAL A 513 35.68 37.73 -47.66
N THR A 514 35.36 36.48 -47.30
CA THR A 514 36.22 35.67 -46.43
C THR A 514 37.17 34.74 -47.21
N LEU A 515 37.26 34.87 -48.53
CA LEU A 515 38.01 33.93 -49.40
C LEU A 515 37.65 32.44 -49.17
N GLY A 516 36.41 32.17 -48.76
CA GLY A 516 35.92 30.82 -48.46
C GLY A 516 36.22 30.27 -47.05
N GLU A 517 36.97 30.98 -46.20
CA GLU A 517 37.31 30.54 -44.83
C GLU A 517 36.07 30.21 -43.99
N ILE A 518 34.99 30.98 -44.16
CA ILE A 518 33.73 30.79 -43.43
C ILE A 518 33.10 29.40 -43.62
N ASN A 519 33.33 28.73 -44.76
CA ASN A 519 32.85 27.35 -44.97
C ASN A 519 33.61 26.36 -44.07
N GLY A 520 34.94 26.49 -43.99
CA GLY A 520 35.77 25.62 -43.15
C GLY A 520 35.43 25.77 -41.67
N VAL A 521 35.09 26.99 -41.23
CA VAL A 521 34.61 27.25 -39.87
C VAL A 521 33.31 26.49 -39.57
N ILE A 522 32.33 26.57 -40.48
CA ILE A 522 31.05 25.87 -40.32
C ILE A 522 31.23 24.35 -40.33
N ASP A 523 32.00 23.80 -41.28
CA ASP A 523 32.21 22.36 -41.38
C ASP A 523 32.89 21.80 -40.12
N GLN A 524 33.88 22.52 -39.60
CA GLN A 524 34.58 22.17 -38.37
C GLN A 524 33.64 22.21 -37.17
N ILE A 525 32.81 23.25 -37.06
CA ILE A 525 31.77 23.35 -36.04
C ILE A 525 30.78 22.18 -36.15
N GLN A 526 30.16 21.96 -37.30
CA GLN A 526 29.20 20.85 -37.46
C GLN A 526 29.81 19.49 -37.05
N THR A 527 31.08 19.28 -37.40
CA THR A 527 31.83 18.08 -36.98
C THR A 527 32.00 18.02 -35.47
N TYR A 528 32.45 19.09 -34.81
CA TYR A 528 32.63 19.13 -33.36
C TYR A 528 31.33 18.94 -32.59
N TRP A 529 30.25 19.55 -33.07
CA TRP A 529 28.98 19.55 -32.37
C TRP A 529 28.17 18.26 -32.59
N SER A 530 28.58 17.40 -33.54
CA SER A 530 28.00 16.06 -33.74
C SER A 530 28.11 15.15 -32.50
N VAL A 531 29.08 15.38 -31.62
CA VAL A 531 29.26 14.63 -30.36
C VAL A 531 28.10 14.83 -29.37
N LEU A 532 27.32 15.91 -29.50
CA LEU A 532 26.11 16.13 -28.69
C LEU A 532 25.12 14.98 -28.81
N LYS A 533 25.06 14.34 -29.97
CA LYS A 533 24.24 13.15 -30.17
C LYS A 533 24.60 12.04 -29.18
N GLU A 534 25.88 11.79 -28.99
CA GLU A 534 26.36 10.75 -28.05
C GLU A 534 26.11 11.15 -26.60
N PHE A 535 26.19 12.44 -26.25
CA PHE A 535 25.81 12.90 -24.91
C PHE A 535 24.32 12.70 -24.63
N MET A 536 23.45 13.02 -25.59
CA MET A 536 22.00 12.79 -25.46
C MET A 536 21.66 11.29 -25.33
N ILE A 537 22.20 10.45 -26.21
CA ILE A 537 22.00 8.99 -26.14
C ILE A 537 22.60 8.42 -24.84
N GLY A 538 23.74 8.93 -24.39
CA GLY A 538 24.37 8.57 -23.12
C GLY A 538 23.52 8.93 -21.91
N HIS A 539 22.89 10.10 -21.92
CA HIS A 539 21.91 10.53 -20.92
C HIS A 539 20.69 9.59 -20.89
N ASP A 540 20.13 9.26 -22.06
CA ASP A 540 19.01 8.33 -22.15
C ASP A 540 19.35 6.93 -21.58
N ARG A 541 20.57 6.43 -21.84
CA ARG A 541 21.07 5.17 -21.25
C ARG A 541 21.33 5.26 -19.75
N ALA A 542 21.79 6.41 -19.27
CA ALA A 542 22.00 6.64 -17.85
C ALA A 542 20.67 6.59 -17.09
N ILE A 543 19.59 7.15 -17.64
CA ILE A 543 18.24 7.06 -17.05
C ILE A 543 17.79 5.60 -16.90
N GLU A 544 17.92 4.75 -17.93
CA GLU A 544 17.57 3.33 -17.82
C GLU A 544 18.36 2.64 -16.70
N THR A 545 19.66 2.92 -16.61
CA THR A 545 20.52 2.37 -15.56
C THR A 545 20.07 2.85 -14.18
N MET A 546 19.75 4.14 -14.05
CA MET A 546 19.27 4.74 -12.80
C MET A 546 17.94 4.13 -12.35
N LEU A 547 17.00 3.88 -13.28
CA LEU A 547 15.70 3.26 -12.98
C LEU A 547 15.81 1.79 -12.56
N ASN A 548 16.88 1.09 -12.94
CA ASN A 548 17.08 -0.34 -12.66
C ASN A 548 18.10 -0.65 -11.55
N ASN A 549 18.75 0.35 -10.96
CA ASN A 549 19.64 0.07 -9.84
C ASN A 549 18.84 -0.62 -8.72
N SER A 550 19.44 -1.63 -8.08
CA SER A 550 18.73 -2.46 -7.10
C SER A 550 18.15 -1.60 -5.97
N GLY A 551 16.85 -1.76 -5.69
CA GLY A 551 16.15 -1.03 -4.62
C GLY A 551 15.82 0.42 -4.93
N VAL A 552 15.89 0.85 -6.20
CA VAL A 552 15.58 2.22 -6.63
C VAL A 552 14.14 2.61 -6.29
N TRP A 553 13.17 1.75 -6.62
CA TRP A 553 11.81 1.89 -6.14
C TRP A 553 11.20 0.53 -5.77
N VAL A 554 10.64 0.44 -4.56
CA VAL A 554 10.00 -0.76 -4.03
C VAL A 554 8.68 -0.38 -3.37
N PHE A 555 7.57 -0.96 -3.85
CA PHE A 555 6.27 -0.86 -3.20
C PHE A 555 6.32 -1.50 -1.79
N PRO A 556 5.70 -0.89 -0.77
CA PRO A 556 5.58 -1.51 0.55
C PRO A 556 4.64 -2.72 0.50
N GLY A 557 4.79 -3.68 1.43
CA GLY A 557 3.90 -4.84 1.51
C GLY A 557 4.33 -6.05 0.66
N GLY A 558 5.58 -6.11 0.17
CA GLY A 558 6.13 -7.26 -0.58
C GLY A 558 6.13 -8.62 0.13
N LYS A 559 5.78 -8.65 1.42
CA LYS A 559 5.53 -9.89 2.20
C LYS A 559 4.05 -10.22 2.38
N THR A 560 3.17 -9.28 2.08
CA THR A 560 1.72 -9.43 2.16
C THR A 560 1.14 -9.70 0.78
N PHE A 561 1.71 -9.08 -0.26
CA PHE A 561 1.16 -9.07 -1.61
C PHE A 561 2.17 -9.52 -2.65
N VAL A 562 1.64 -10.17 -3.70
CA VAL A 562 2.29 -10.28 -5.01
C VAL A 562 1.83 -9.11 -5.87
N PHE A 563 2.77 -8.39 -6.47
CA PHE A 563 2.50 -7.25 -7.36
C PHE A 563 2.46 -7.65 -8.83
N LYS A 564 1.54 -7.04 -9.59
CA LYS A 564 1.36 -7.24 -11.03
C LYS A 564 0.91 -5.96 -11.72
N ASP A 565 1.10 -5.91 -13.03
CA ASP A 565 0.47 -4.93 -13.93
C ASP A 565 0.60 -3.47 -13.45
N VAL A 566 1.86 -3.03 -13.30
CA VAL A 566 2.15 -1.64 -12.93
C VAL A 566 1.79 -0.68 -14.06
N VAL A 567 1.02 0.36 -13.75
CA VAL A 567 0.58 1.39 -14.68
C VAL A 567 0.42 2.74 -13.98
N PHE A 568 0.60 3.82 -14.71
CA PHE A 568 0.19 5.17 -14.35
C PHE A 568 -1.30 5.34 -14.64
N SER A 569 -2.02 5.96 -13.71
CA SER A 569 -3.40 6.38 -13.92
C SER A 569 -3.45 7.52 -14.96
N ASN A 570 -4.66 7.87 -15.40
CA ASN A 570 -4.89 9.04 -16.25
C ASN A 570 -4.46 10.36 -15.59
N PHE A 571 -4.24 10.34 -14.27
CA PHE A 571 -3.77 11.46 -13.45
C PHE A 571 -2.37 11.20 -12.86
N GLN A 572 -1.62 10.27 -13.47
CA GLN A 572 -0.20 10.00 -13.20
C GLN A 572 0.09 9.43 -11.79
N ASP A 573 -0.93 8.95 -11.07
CA ASP A 573 -0.69 8.11 -9.90
C ASP A 573 -0.06 6.79 -10.35
N LEU A 574 1.00 6.34 -9.67
CA LEU A 574 1.63 5.05 -9.95
C LEU A 574 0.80 3.95 -9.26
N THR A 575 0.28 3.01 -10.02
CA THR A 575 -0.60 1.96 -9.52
C THR A 575 -0.08 0.57 -9.87
N ALA A 576 -0.38 -0.42 -9.02
CA ALA A 576 -0.10 -1.83 -9.28
C ALA A 576 -1.26 -2.68 -8.75
N GLN A 577 -1.62 -3.72 -9.50
CA GLN A 577 -2.55 -4.74 -9.03
C GLN A 577 -1.87 -5.63 -7.99
N ILE A 578 -2.62 -6.11 -7.00
CA ILE A 578 -2.11 -6.94 -5.92
C ILE A 578 -2.97 -8.20 -5.69
N THR A 579 -2.30 -9.27 -5.28
CA THR A 579 -2.90 -10.52 -4.79
C THR A 579 -2.30 -10.84 -3.43
N TYR A 580 -3.09 -11.26 -2.44
CA TYR A 580 -2.54 -11.72 -1.16
C TYR A 580 -1.64 -12.94 -1.40
N ILE A 581 -0.48 -12.97 -0.73
CA ILE A 581 0.35 -14.18 -0.67
C ILE A 581 -0.39 -15.21 0.17
N ASP A 582 -0.39 -16.47 -0.27
CA ASP A 582 -1.02 -17.55 0.50
C ASP A 582 -0.38 -17.63 1.90
N PRO A 583 -1.18 -17.65 2.98
CA PRO A 583 -0.66 -17.87 4.32
C PRO A 583 0.24 -19.12 4.44
N GLU A 584 0.07 -20.16 3.63
CA GLU A 584 0.94 -21.35 3.61
C GLU A 584 2.31 -21.08 2.96
N ASP A 585 2.36 -20.30 1.90
CA ASP A 585 3.62 -19.90 1.26
C ASP A 585 4.45 -19.03 2.20
N SER A 586 3.81 -18.28 3.10
CA SER A 586 4.49 -17.52 4.16
C SER A 586 5.23 -18.44 5.17
N ALA A 587 4.76 -19.68 5.36
CA ALA A 587 5.37 -20.68 6.26
C ALA A 587 6.53 -21.45 5.59
N LEU A 588 6.57 -21.52 4.25
CA LEU A 588 7.70 -22.04 3.48
C LEU A 588 8.96 -21.15 3.54
N PHE A 589 8.85 -19.93 4.09
CA PHE A 589 9.99 -19.06 4.40
C PHE A 589 10.63 -19.33 5.78
N LYS A 590 10.31 -20.46 6.42
CA LYS A 590 11.14 -21.02 7.51
C LYS A 590 12.41 -21.65 6.89
N ILE A 591 13.43 -20.84 6.63
CA ILE A 591 14.81 -21.31 6.43
C ILE A 591 15.57 -21.16 7.75
#